data_AF-A0A257GX27-F1
#
_entry.id   AF-A0A257GX27-F1
#
_cell.length_a   1.000
_cell.length_b   1.000
_cell.length_c   1.000
_cell.angle_alpha   90.00
_cell.angle_beta   90.00
_cell.angle_gamma   90.00
#
_symmetry.space_group_name_H-M   'P 1'
#
loop_
_entity.id
_entity.type
_entity.pdbx_description
1 polymer ?
#
loop_
_entity_poly.entity_id
_entity_poly.type
_entity_poly.pdbx_seq_one_letter_code
_entity_poly.pdbx_strand_id
1 'polypeptide(L)'
;MLADVSGVVTSVDAEPGQVVAAGTPVVRIAQDGPRDVVFSVPEDKVAQLKVGSAAVVRIWSSSTQFKGVIREVAASADPVTRTFTVKVSLDAKDAPALGTTVSVVPQALDRSGVQAIKLPTSAFRQDGQASAVWVLDTASMTVKLQPVVIATADGNEVVVASGLQPGMQVVVAGVHVLSPGQKVSIYKEKSAAQAVDSAGAAPKTVAADPAVPASAATGK
;
A
#
# COMPACT_ATOMS: atom_id res chain seq x y z
N MET A 1 -6.96 47.89 5.17
CA MET A 1 -6.69 46.60 5.86
C MET A 1 -5.20 46.35 5.80
N LEU A 2 -4.60 45.84 6.88
CA LEU A 2 -3.24 45.30 6.89
C LEU A 2 -3.34 43.79 7.03
N ALA A 3 -2.36 43.04 6.52
CA ALA A 3 -2.27 41.61 6.75
C ALA A 3 -1.69 41.35 8.15
N ASP A 4 -2.41 40.61 8.99
CA ASP A 4 -1.97 40.29 10.36
C ASP A 4 -0.86 39.23 10.40
N VAL A 5 -0.69 38.47 9.31
CA VAL A 5 0.29 37.37 9.22
C VAL A 5 0.95 37.31 7.84
N SER A 6 2.19 36.85 7.81
CA SER A 6 2.85 36.42 6.57
C SER A 6 2.24 35.12 6.07
N GLY A 7 1.94 35.05 4.77
CA GLY A 7 1.31 33.89 4.18
C GLY A 7 0.92 34.10 2.72
N VAL A 8 0.24 33.10 2.17
CA VAL A 8 -0.26 33.10 0.78
C VAL A 8 -1.76 33.36 0.79
N VAL A 9 -2.23 34.28 -0.06
CA VAL A 9 -3.68 34.52 -0.25
C VAL A 9 -4.30 33.30 -0.91
N THR A 10 -5.26 32.67 -0.22
CA THR A 10 -5.98 31.48 -0.74
C THR A 10 -7.31 31.85 -1.37
N SER A 11 -7.96 32.92 -0.92
CA SER A 11 -9.20 33.44 -1.52
C SER A 11 -9.32 34.94 -1.32
N VAL A 12 -9.95 35.60 -2.29
CA VAL A 12 -10.44 36.97 -2.19
C VAL A 12 -11.95 36.88 -2.30
N ASP A 13 -12.64 37.16 -1.21
CA ASP A 13 -14.07 36.92 -1.03
C ASP A 13 -14.90 38.20 -1.22
N ALA A 14 -14.26 39.36 -1.46
CA ALA A 14 -14.92 40.62 -1.75
C ALA A 14 -14.45 41.24 -3.07
N GLU A 15 -15.39 41.84 -3.79
CA GLU A 15 -15.13 42.50 -5.07
C GLU A 15 -15.00 44.03 -4.93
N PRO A 16 -14.26 44.69 -5.85
CA PRO A 16 -14.19 46.15 -5.88
C PRO A 16 -15.57 46.79 -6.00
N GLY A 17 -15.91 47.70 -5.08
CA GLY A 17 -17.20 48.40 -5.04
C GLY A 17 -18.28 47.70 -4.18
N GLN A 18 -18.00 46.51 -3.65
CA GLN A 18 -18.88 45.83 -2.72
C GLN A 18 -18.84 46.51 -1.33
N VAL A 19 -20.02 46.84 -0.80
CA VAL A 19 -20.15 47.32 0.58
C VAL A 19 -20.14 46.10 1.51
N VAL A 20 -19.09 45.98 2.32
CA VAL A 20 -18.95 44.88 3.29
C VAL A 20 -19.38 45.34 4.68
N ALA A 21 -20.07 44.45 5.40
CA ALA A 21 -20.43 44.69 6.80
C ALA A 21 -19.24 44.34 7.71
N ALA A 22 -19.26 44.87 8.93
CA ALA A 22 -18.28 44.48 9.94
C ALA A 22 -18.37 42.97 10.21
N GLY A 23 -17.24 42.27 10.14
CA GLY A 23 -17.17 40.82 10.30
C GLY A 23 -17.30 40.01 8.99
N THR A 24 -17.60 40.65 7.86
CA THR A 24 -17.56 39.96 6.56
C THR A 24 -16.10 39.70 6.15
N PRO A 25 -15.69 38.45 5.88
CA PRO A 25 -14.34 38.14 5.42
C PRO A 25 -14.12 38.70 4.01
N VAL A 26 -12.98 39.36 3.81
CA VAL A 26 -12.62 39.99 2.52
C VAL A 26 -11.51 39.21 1.82
N VAL A 27 -10.54 38.69 2.58
CA VAL A 27 -9.42 37.89 2.09
C VAL A 27 -9.14 36.77 3.08
N ARG A 28 -8.84 35.57 2.57
CA ARG A 28 -8.31 34.46 3.36
C ARG A 28 -6.83 34.30 3.07
N ILE A 29 -6.02 34.33 4.12
CA ILE A 29 -4.57 34.15 4.05
C ILE A 29 -4.24 32.84 4.74
N ALA A 30 -3.54 31.94 4.04
CA ALA A 30 -2.93 30.79 4.67
C ALA A 30 -1.55 31.16 5.18
N GLN A 31 -1.38 31.08 6.50
CA GLN A 31 -0.14 31.43 7.17
C GLN A 31 1.03 30.56 6.68
N ASP A 32 2.20 31.19 6.55
CA ASP A 32 3.46 30.46 6.36
C ASP A 32 3.99 29.97 7.72
N GLY A 33 4.29 28.67 7.81
CA GLY A 33 4.64 28.05 9.09
C GLY A 33 4.46 26.53 9.09
N PRO A 34 4.35 25.91 10.28
CA PRO A 34 4.12 24.47 10.42
C PRO A 34 2.87 24.06 9.65
N ARG A 35 2.95 22.93 8.94
CA ARG A 35 1.85 22.42 8.13
C ARG A 35 1.17 21.30 8.89
N ASP A 36 -0.15 21.33 8.87
CA ASP A 36 -0.97 20.26 9.43
C ASP A 36 -1.59 19.45 8.28
N VAL A 37 -1.49 18.13 8.38
CA VAL A 37 -2.21 17.17 7.55
C VAL A 37 -3.46 16.76 8.28
N VAL A 38 -4.61 16.94 7.64
CA VAL A 38 -5.92 16.59 8.18
C VAL A 38 -6.44 15.36 7.45
N PHE A 39 -6.83 14.33 8.19
CA PHE A 39 -7.43 13.12 7.64
C PHE A 39 -8.51 12.57 8.55
N SER A 40 -9.45 11.84 7.96
CA SER A 40 -10.58 11.22 8.64
C SER A 40 -10.28 9.76 8.96
N VAL A 41 -10.53 9.35 10.20
CA VAL A 41 -10.30 7.98 10.67
C VAL A 41 -11.61 7.38 11.19
N PRO A 42 -12.00 6.18 10.74
CA PRO A 42 -13.14 5.46 11.32
C PRO A 42 -12.99 5.17 12.81
N GLU A 43 -14.11 5.01 13.50
CA GLU A 43 -14.14 4.75 14.95
C GLU A 43 -13.39 3.47 15.39
N ASP A 44 -13.32 2.44 14.54
CA ASP A 44 -12.64 1.19 14.88
C ASP A 44 -11.11 1.33 14.94
N LYS A 45 -10.55 2.33 14.23
CA LYS A 45 -9.11 2.61 14.20
C LYS A 45 -8.72 3.75 15.12
N VAL A 46 -9.60 4.71 15.38
CA VAL A 46 -9.27 5.93 16.16
C VAL A 46 -8.76 5.58 17.57
N ALA A 47 -9.27 4.52 18.19
CA ALA A 47 -8.87 4.09 19.53
C ALA A 47 -7.38 3.70 19.65
N GLN A 48 -6.74 3.35 18.53
CA GLN A 48 -5.31 2.99 18.48
C GLN A 48 -4.41 4.23 18.27
N LEU A 49 -4.98 5.37 17.87
CA LEU A 49 -4.26 6.60 17.62
C LEU A 49 -4.16 7.44 18.90
N LYS A 50 -2.95 7.84 19.26
CA LYS A 50 -2.70 8.71 20.41
C LYS A 50 -1.98 9.98 19.96
N VAL A 51 -2.33 11.10 20.58
CA VAL A 51 -1.57 12.36 20.44
C VAL A 51 -0.11 12.10 20.83
N GLY A 52 0.82 12.63 20.04
CA GLY A 52 2.26 12.38 20.17
C GLY A 52 2.77 11.15 19.42
N SER A 53 1.90 10.31 18.85
CA SER A 53 2.36 9.16 18.05
C SER A 53 2.98 9.62 16.73
N ALA A 54 4.03 8.93 16.30
CA ALA A 54 4.63 9.17 14.99
C ALA A 54 3.70 8.69 13.86
N ALA A 55 3.74 9.39 12.74
CA ALA A 55 3.05 9.04 11.51
C ALA A 55 3.98 9.28 10.31
N VAL A 56 3.87 8.42 9.30
CA VAL A 56 4.54 8.61 8.02
C VAL A 56 3.53 9.18 7.04
N VAL A 57 3.85 10.33 6.46
CA VAL A 57 3.03 11.00 5.45
C VAL A 57 3.70 10.82 4.10
N ARG A 58 2.98 10.28 3.12
CA ARG A 58 3.45 10.11 1.75
C ARG A 58 2.62 10.98 0.82
N ILE A 59 3.25 11.75 -0.06
CA ILE A 59 2.52 12.50 -1.09
C ILE A 59 1.87 11.50 -2.06
N TRP A 60 0.63 11.73 -2.49
CA TRP A 60 -0.04 10.80 -3.41
C TRP A 60 0.66 10.71 -4.77
N SER A 61 1.16 11.84 -5.27
CA SER A 61 1.83 11.96 -6.58
C SER A 61 3.31 11.58 -6.59
N SER A 62 3.96 11.34 -5.44
CA SER A 62 5.38 11.00 -5.38
C SER A 62 5.69 9.96 -4.30
N SER A 63 6.80 9.25 -4.43
CA SER A 63 7.26 8.32 -3.39
C SER A 63 7.89 9.03 -2.18
N THR A 64 7.88 10.36 -2.13
CA THR A 64 8.48 11.14 -1.04
C THR A 64 7.70 10.94 0.26
N GLN A 65 8.42 10.61 1.32
CA GLN A 65 7.87 10.38 2.65
C GLN A 65 8.37 11.43 3.63
N PHE A 66 7.48 11.86 4.51
CA PHE A 66 7.72 12.82 5.57
C PHE A 66 7.36 12.19 6.90
N LYS A 67 8.14 12.53 7.92
CA LYS A 67 7.80 12.16 9.28
C LYS A 67 6.94 13.26 9.87
N GLY A 68 5.85 12.87 10.50
CA GLY A 68 4.95 13.76 11.22
C GLY A 68 4.60 13.19 12.58
N VAL A 69 4.02 14.04 13.41
CA VAL A 69 3.53 13.66 14.74
C VAL A 69 2.05 14.00 14.83
N ILE A 70 1.26 13.08 15.39
CA ILE A 70 -0.17 13.35 15.65
C ILE A 70 -0.26 14.43 16.71
N ARG A 71 -0.78 15.59 16.33
CA ARG A 71 -0.93 16.74 17.22
C ARG A 71 -2.31 16.77 17.86
N GLU A 72 -3.32 16.31 17.15
CA GLU A 72 -4.71 16.38 17.60
C GLU A 72 -5.52 15.19 17.07
N VAL A 73 -6.36 14.63 17.92
CA VAL A 73 -7.41 13.68 17.56
C VAL A 73 -8.71 14.30 18.05
N ALA A 74 -9.67 14.52 17.16
CA ALA A 74 -10.95 15.10 17.52
C ALA A 74 -11.66 14.25 18.58
N ALA A 75 -12.32 14.91 19.55
CA ALA A 75 -13.05 14.21 20.62
C ALA A 75 -14.42 13.69 20.16
N SER A 76 -14.98 14.25 19.08
CA SER A 76 -16.27 13.84 18.52
C SER A 76 -16.10 13.34 17.09
N ALA A 77 -16.86 12.29 16.76
CA ALA A 77 -17.03 11.86 15.38
C ALA A 77 -17.91 12.85 14.62
N ASP A 78 -17.66 12.97 13.33
CA ASP A 78 -18.61 13.53 12.39
C ASP A 78 -19.81 12.56 12.26
N PRO A 79 -21.05 12.98 12.55
CA PRO A 79 -22.21 12.08 12.60
C PRO A 79 -22.65 11.58 11.23
N VAL A 80 -22.26 12.26 10.14
CA VAL A 80 -22.62 11.87 8.76
C VAL A 80 -21.68 10.79 8.26
N THR A 81 -20.37 10.98 8.46
CA THR A 81 -19.35 10.05 7.97
C THR A 81 -18.95 8.99 8.98
N ARG A 82 -19.31 9.14 10.26
CA ARG A 82 -18.85 8.30 11.38
C ARG A 82 -17.32 8.21 11.48
N THR A 83 -16.65 9.32 11.19
CA THR A 83 -15.20 9.42 11.25
C THR A 83 -14.75 10.51 12.21
N PHE A 84 -13.58 10.32 12.79
CA PHE A 84 -12.90 11.30 13.63
C PHE A 84 -11.85 12.02 12.82
N THR A 85 -11.80 13.35 12.95
CA THR A 85 -10.75 14.16 12.31
C THR A 85 -9.46 14.05 13.12
N VAL A 86 -8.36 13.72 12.45
CA VAL A 86 -7.02 13.63 13.05
C VAL A 86 -6.10 14.61 12.33
N LYS A 87 -5.28 15.34 13.10
CA LYS A 87 -4.29 16.28 12.60
C LYS A 87 -2.88 15.80 12.91
N VAL A 88 -2.04 15.74 11.88
CA VAL A 88 -0.61 15.43 11.98
C VAL A 88 0.18 16.67 11.63
N SER A 89 1.03 17.12 12.55
CA SER A 89 1.96 18.22 12.30
C SER A 89 3.18 17.73 11.54
N LEU A 90 3.54 18.46 10.49
CA LEU A 90 4.76 18.29 9.69
C LEU A 90 5.72 19.46 9.93
N ASP A 91 7.02 19.16 9.90
CA ASP A 91 8.05 20.19 9.94
C ASP A 91 7.99 21.06 8.68
N ALA A 92 7.99 22.39 8.89
CA ALA A 92 7.78 23.37 7.83
C ALA A 92 8.81 23.31 6.69
N LYS A 93 10.03 22.79 6.96
CA LYS A 93 11.11 22.69 5.96
C LYS A 93 10.81 21.67 4.87
N ASP A 94 10.11 20.61 5.21
CA ASP A 94 9.85 19.47 4.32
C ASP A 94 8.36 19.37 3.96
N ALA A 95 7.53 20.31 4.38
CA ALA A 95 6.10 20.17 4.23
C ALA A 95 5.63 20.42 2.78
N PRO A 96 4.70 19.60 2.26
CA PRO A 96 4.13 19.79 0.94
C PRO A 96 3.30 21.08 0.85
N ALA A 97 3.06 21.54 -0.38
CA ALA A 97 2.19 22.69 -0.64
C ALA A 97 0.77 22.45 -0.09
N LEU A 98 0.10 23.52 0.33
CA LEU A 98 -1.28 23.47 0.81
C LEU A 98 -2.20 22.90 -0.28
N GLY A 99 -3.14 22.05 0.13
CA GLY A 99 -4.06 21.36 -0.79
C GLY A 99 -3.48 20.10 -1.45
N THR A 100 -2.24 19.72 -1.16
CA THR A 100 -1.66 18.45 -1.65
C THR A 100 -2.36 17.25 -1.02
N THR A 101 -2.79 16.29 -1.85
CA THR A 101 -3.30 15.00 -1.37
C THR A 101 -2.15 14.14 -0.86
N VAL A 102 -2.32 13.61 0.36
CA VAL A 102 -1.33 12.74 1.02
C VAL A 102 -1.99 11.48 1.55
N SER A 103 -1.20 10.40 1.64
CA SER A 103 -1.55 9.19 2.38
C SER A 103 -0.82 9.20 3.71
N VAL A 104 -1.55 8.98 4.80
CA VAL A 104 -0.97 8.92 6.15
C VAL A 104 -0.97 7.48 6.63
N VAL A 105 0.19 7.02 7.10
CA VAL A 105 0.36 5.72 7.75
C VAL A 105 0.78 5.98 9.20
N PRO A 106 -0.16 5.96 10.16
CA PRO A 106 0.16 6.10 11.57
C PRO A 106 1.00 4.91 12.05
N GLN A 107 2.10 5.16 12.76
CA GLN A 107 2.97 4.08 13.24
C GLN A 107 2.24 3.12 14.19
N ALA A 108 1.24 3.59 14.93
CA ALA A 108 0.41 2.74 15.79
C ALA A 108 -0.41 1.68 15.01
N LEU A 109 -0.69 1.95 13.74
CA LEU A 109 -1.39 1.03 12.83
C LEU A 109 -0.41 0.28 11.91
N ASP A 110 0.86 0.69 11.90
CA ASP A 110 1.90 0.07 11.09
C ASP A 110 2.37 -1.23 11.75
N ARG A 111 2.11 -2.35 11.08
CA ARG A 111 2.57 -3.68 11.52
C ARG A 111 3.79 -4.19 10.76
N SER A 112 4.42 -3.34 9.94
CA SER A 112 5.56 -3.73 9.09
C SER A 112 6.80 -4.17 9.87
N GLY A 113 6.91 -3.81 11.16
CA GLY A 113 8.05 -4.14 12.03
C GLY A 113 7.78 -5.23 13.06
N VAL A 114 6.56 -5.77 13.16
CA VAL A 114 6.29 -6.89 14.07
C VAL A 114 6.84 -8.15 13.42
N GLN A 115 7.80 -8.82 14.07
CA GLN A 115 8.25 -10.14 13.61
C GLN A 115 7.05 -11.09 13.61
N ALA A 116 6.49 -11.29 12.44
CA ALA A 116 5.35 -12.16 12.24
C ALA A 116 5.55 -12.94 10.94
N ILE A 117 5.16 -14.21 10.97
CA ILE A 117 5.27 -15.09 9.82
C ILE A 117 4.05 -14.80 8.93
N LYS A 118 4.30 -14.18 7.78
CA LYS A 118 3.28 -13.96 6.75
C LYS A 118 3.28 -15.12 5.77
N LEU A 119 2.11 -15.67 5.50
CA LEU A 119 1.91 -16.70 4.50
C LEU A 119 0.75 -16.31 3.57
N PRO A 120 0.80 -16.67 2.28
CA PRO A 120 -0.34 -16.50 1.39
C PRO A 120 -1.57 -17.22 1.94
N THR A 121 -2.75 -16.65 1.71
CA THR A 121 -4.04 -17.31 2.04
C THR A 121 -4.15 -18.72 1.46
N SER A 122 -3.52 -18.97 0.30
CA SER A 122 -3.49 -20.28 -0.37
C SER A 122 -2.72 -21.37 0.37
N ALA A 123 -1.88 -21.02 1.34
CA ALA A 123 -1.10 -21.97 2.13
C ALA A 123 -1.90 -22.56 3.31
N PHE A 124 -3.02 -21.94 3.67
CA PHE A 124 -3.85 -22.36 4.79
C PHE A 124 -4.89 -23.38 4.34
N ARG A 125 -5.12 -24.36 5.21
CA ARG A 125 -6.20 -25.32 5.11
C ARG A 125 -7.03 -25.25 6.37
N GLN A 126 -8.34 -25.38 6.22
CA GLN A 126 -9.25 -25.50 7.35
C GLN A 126 -9.35 -26.97 7.75
N ASP A 127 -8.98 -27.29 8.99
CA ASP A 127 -9.10 -28.61 9.60
C ASP A 127 -10.16 -28.53 10.73
N GLY A 128 -11.41 -28.75 10.35
CA GLY A 128 -12.56 -28.52 11.22
C GLY A 128 -12.72 -27.04 11.60
N GLN A 129 -12.52 -26.72 12.88
CA GLN A 129 -12.59 -25.35 13.41
C GLN A 129 -11.22 -24.66 13.49
N ALA A 130 -10.12 -25.39 13.27
CA ALA A 130 -8.77 -24.85 13.34
C ALA A 130 -8.20 -24.59 11.94
N SER A 131 -7.35 -23.56 11.81
CA SER A 131 -6.53 -23.37 10.62
C SER A 131 -5.23 -24.15 10.77
N ALA A 132 -4.80 -24.81 9.69
CA ALA A 132 -3.58 -25.60 9.66
C ALA A 132 -2.81 -25.35 8.37
N VAL A 133 -1.50 -25.58 8.42
CA VAL A 133 -0.62 -25.49 7.25
C VAL A 133 0.20 -26.76 7.13
N TRP A 134 0.66 -27.05 5.92
CA TRP A 134 1.55 -28.18 5.67
C TRP A 134 3.00 -27.76 5.84
N VAL A 135 3.69 -28.37 6.80
CA VAL A 135 5.14 -28.18 7.01
C VAL A 135 5.89 -29.35 6.38
N LEU A 136 6.89 -29.03 5.57
CA LEU A 136 7.77 -30.01 4.94
C LEU A 136 8.87 -30.42 5.94
N ASP A 137 8.97 -31.72 6.17
CA ASP A 137 10.09 -32.35 6.86
C ASP A 137 11.18 -32.66 5.81
N THR A 138 12.27 -31.89 5.83
CA THR A 138 13.36 -32.00 4.84
C THR A 138 14.17 -33.29 4.97
N ALA A 139 14.14 -33.95 6.14
CA ALA A 139 14.84 -35.22 6.35
C ALA A 139 14.12 -36.39 5.70
N SER A 140 12.78 -36.39 5.74
CA SER A 140 11.94 -37.45 5.19
C SER A 140 11.29 -37.09 3.84
N MET A 141 11.37 -35.82 3.42
CA MET A 141 10.63 -35.25 2.29
C MET A 141 9.11 -35.50 2.39
N THR A 142 8.57 -35.50 3.62
CA THR A 142 7.14 -35.70 3.89
C THR A 142 6.51 -34.44 4.44
N VAL A 143 5.20 -34.26 4.20
CA VAL A 143 4.43 -33.15 4.78
C VAL A 143 3.72 -33.56 6.06
N LYS A 144 3.76 -32.69 7.06
CA LYS A 144 3.04 -32.83 8.33
C LYS A 144 2.05 -31.70 8.48
N LEU A 145 0.86 -32.02 8.97
CA LEU A 145 -0.16 -31.01 9.25
C LEU A 145 0.20 -30.32 10.57
N GLN A 146 0.38 -29.01 10.53
CA GLN A 146 0.70 -28.20 11.69
C GLN A 146 -0.47 -27.23 11.95
N PRO A 147 -1.17 -27.33 13.09
CA PRO A 147 -2.17 -26.34 13.47
C PRO A 147 -1.50 -25.00 13.73
N VAL A 148 -2.11 -23.92 13.25
CA VAL A 148 -1.63 -22.55 13.37
C VAL A 148 -2.74 -21.62 13.83
N VAL A 149 -2.35 -20.60 14.59
CA VAL A 149 -3.27 -19.54 15.03
C VAL A 149 -3.06 -18.33 14.14
N ILE A 150 -4.14 -17.84 13.53
CA ILE A 150 -4.12 -16.66 12.68
C ILE A 150 -4.29 -15.41 13.57
N ALA A 151 -3.41 -14.43 13.42
CA ALA A 151 -3.52 -13.14 14.10
C ALA A 151 -4.45 -12.19 13.33
N THR A 152 -4.16 -12.00 12.04
CA THR A 152 -4.88 -11.07 11.17
C THR A 152 -4.61 -11.38 9.70
N ALA A 153 -5.45 -10.86 8.80
CA ALA A 153 -5.21 -10.89 7.36
C ALA A 153 -4.76 -9.50 6.89
N ASP A 154 -3.74 -9.47 6.05
CA ASP A 154 -3.15 -8.27 5.45
C ASP A 154 -3.19 -8.42 3.92
N GLY A 155 -4.31 -8.00 3.32
CA GLY A 155 -4.56 -8.17 1.90
C GLY A 155 -4.63 -9.66 1.49
N ASN A 156 -3.68 -10.10 0.66
CA ASN A 156 -3.59 -11.50 0.20
C ASN A 156 -2.69 -12.38 1.11
N GLU A 157 -2.09 -11.78 2.13
CA GLU A 157 -1.25 -12.47 3.10
C GLU A 157 -1.98 -12.60 4.44
N VAL A 158 -1.66 -13.64 5.19
CA VAL A 158 -2.17 -13.91 6.52
C VAL A 158 -1.02 -13.91 7.50
N VAL A 159 -1.19 -13.15 8.58
CA VAL A 159 -0.23 -13.04 9.67
C VAL A 159 -0.50 -14.16 10.67
N VAL A 160 0.48 -15.06 10.86
CA VAL A 160 0.40 -16.16 11.82
C VAL A 160 0.85 -15.68 13.20
N ALA A 161 0.00 -15.87 14.21
CA ALA A 161 0.27 -15.55 15.61
C ALA A 161 1.19 -16.59 16.29
N SER A 162 0.93 -17.87 16.04
CA SER A 162 1.66 -18.97 16.66
C SER A 162 1.50 -20.28 15.88
N GLY A 163 2.44 -21.21 16.09
CA GLY A 163 2.43 -22.55 15.49
C GLY A 163 3.46 -22.75 14.38
N LEU A 164 4.23 -21.71 14.04
CA LEU A 164 5.33 -21.79 13.07
C LEU A 164 6.60 -21.16 13.66
N GLN A 165 7.75 -21.72 13.30
CA GLN A 165 9.07 -21.20 13.67
C GLN A 165 9.83 -20.73 12.42
N PRO A 166 10.66 -19.69 12.53
CA PRO A 166 11.56 -19.27 11.46
C PRO A 166 12.43 -20.44 10.98
N GLY A 167 12.52 -20.64 9.66
CA GLY A 167 13.29 -21.73 9.05
C GLY A 167 12.46 -22.98 8.69
N MET A 168 11.20 -23.08 9.12
CA MET A 168 10.29 -24.13 8.65
C MET A 168 9.86 -23.88 7.21
N GLN A 169 9.88 -24.93 6.38
CA GLN A 169 9.39 -24.86 5.00
C GLN A 169 7.89 -25.19 4.97
N VAL A 170 7.07 -24.27 4.46
CA VAL A 170 5.62 -24.42 4.37
C VAL A 170 5.20 -24.59 2.91
N VAL A 171 4.25 -25.49 2.67
CA VAL A 171 3.71 -25.72 1.32
C VAL A 171 2.63 -24.68 1.01
N VAL A 172 2.84 -23.92 -0.07
CA VAL A 172 1.93 -22.85 -0.52
C VAL A 172 1.01 -23.24 -1.67
N ALA A 173 1.31 -24.36 -2.36
CA ALA A 173 0.61 -24.83 -3.55
C ALA A 173 0.18 -26.29 -3.39
N GLY A 174 -1.05 -26.61 -3.81
CA GLY A 174 -1.59 -27.98 -3.72
C GLY A 174 -2.08 -28.40 -2.32
N VAL A 175 -2.33 -27.46 -1.41
CA VAL A 175 -2.72 -27.76 -0.01
C VAL A 175 -3.99 -28.59 0.15
N HIS A 176 -4.87 -28.57 -0.85
CA HIS A 176 -6.14 -29.32 -0.88
C HIS A 176 -5.99 -30.77 -1.34
N VAL A 177 -4.92 -31.10 -2.07
CA VAL A 177 -4.68 -32.46 -2.62
C VAL A 177 -3.69 -33.27 -1.81
N LEU A 178 -3.04 -32.65 -0.82
CA LEU A 178 -2.05 -33.30 0.05
C LEU A 178 -2.70 -33.99 1.25
N SER A 179 -2.15 -35.16 1.58
CA SER A 179 -2.47 -35.96 2.76
C SER A 179 -1.28 -36.02 3.74
N PRO A 180 -1.52 -36.27 5.05
CA PRO A 180 -0.44 -36.40 6.03
C PRO A 180 0.56 -37.50 5.64
N GLY A 181 1.86 -37.21 5.73
CA GLY A 181 2.92 -38.17 5.41
C GLY A 181 3.16 -38.38 3.91
N GLN A 182 2.46 -37.66 3.04
CA GLN A 182 2.67 -37.75 1.60
C GLN A 182 4.06 -37.24 1.23
N LYS A 183 4.77 -38.03 0.43
CA LYS A 183 6.08 -37.64 -0.11
C LYS A 183 5.85 -36.57 -1.18
N VAL A 184 6.51 -35.43 -1.01
CA VAL A 184 6.40 -34.30 -1.95
C VAL A 184 7.75 -34.01 -2.56
N SER A 185 7.72 -33.45 -3.77
CA SER A 185 8.90 -32.92 -4.43
C SER A 185 8.81 -31.40 -4.47
N ILE A 186 9.92 -30.73 -4.18
CA ILE A 186 9.98 -29.27 -4.25
C ILE A 186 9.87 -28.89 -5.73
N TYR A 187 8.76 -28.26 -6.10
CA TYR A 187 8.61 -27.70 -7.42
C TYR A 187 9.58 -26.51 -7.56
N LYS A 188 10.69 -26.73 -8.24
CA LYS A 188 11.53 -25.63 -8.73
C LYS A 188 10.89 -25.18 -10.03
N GLU A 189 10.23 -24.02 -10.01
CA GLU A 189 9.92 -23.34 -11.26
C GLU A 189 11.20 -23.23 -12.08
N LYS A 190 11.16 -23.74 -13.31
CA LYS A 190 12.18 -23.45 -14.30
C LYS A 190 12.08 -21.94 -14.55
N SER A 191 13.02 -21.22 -13.95
CA SER A 191 13.06 -19.78 -13.91
C SER A 191 12.72 -19.15 -15.27
N ALA A 192 11.71 -18.27 -15.28
CA ALA A 192 11.41 -17.38 -16.39
C ALA A 192 12.54 -16.35 -16.66
N ALA A 193 13.72 -16.49 -16.04
CA ALA A 193 14.92 -15.71 -16.28
C ALA A 193 15.77 -16.20 -17.48
N GLN A 194 15.47 -17.36 -18.09
CA GLN A 194 16.23 -17.86 -19.27
C GLN A 194 15.56 -17.58 -20.63
N ALA A 195 14.44 -16.85 -20.67
CA ALA A 195 13.76 -16.51 -21.92
C ALA A 195 14.10 -15.10 -22.47
N VAL A 196 14.76 -14.24 -21.70
CA VAL A 196 15.12 -12.87 -22.13
C VAL A 196 16.54 -12.74 -22.72
N ASP A 197 17.40 -13.75 -22.59
CA ASP A 197 18.77 -13.73 -23.14
C ASP A 197 18.91 -14.35 -24.54
N SER A 198 17.84 -14.94 -25.09
CA SER A 198 17.88 -15.61 -26.41
C SER A 198 17.24 -14.78 -27.53
N ALA A 199 16.83 -13.53 -27.27
CA ALA A 199 16.27 -12.63 -28.29
C ALA A 199 17.31 -11.69 -28.94
N GLY A 200 18.59 -11.89 -28.68
CA GLY A 200 19.71 -11.10 -29.19
C GLY A 200 20.63 -11.84 -30.16
N ALA A 201 20.09 -12.55 -31.15
CA ALA A 201 20.88 -13.08 -32.26
C ALA A 201 20.22 -12.69 -33.59
N ALA A 202 20.49 -11.46 -34.02
CA ALA A 202 20.16 -10.98 -35.35
C ALA A 202 21.00 -11.72 -36.41
N PRO A 203 20.40 -12.35 -37.44
CA PRO A 203 21.14 -12.71 -38.63
C PRO A 203 21.25 -11.46 -39.54
N LYS A 204 22.49 -11.00 -39.76
CA LYS A 204 22.86 -10.18 -40.91
C LYS A 204 23.04 -11.08 -42.13
N THR A 205 22.25 -10.87 -43.17
CA THR A 205 22.52 -11.34 -44.55
C THR A 205 21.78 -10.38 -45.49
N VAL A 206 22.41 -9.31 -45.97
CA VAL A 206 23.18 -9.18 -47.24
C VAL A 206 22.40 -9.67 -48.47
N ALA A 207 21.85 -8.68 -49.20
CA ALA A 207 21.66 -8.52 -50.65
C ALA A 207 21.32 -9.74 -51.54
N ALA A 208 20.22 -9.62 -52.30
CA ALA A 208 20.23 -9.36 -53.75
C ALA A 208 18.84 -9.59 -54.38
N ASP A 209 18.31 -8.57 -55.09
CA ASP A 209 17.36 -8.68 -56.21
C ASP A 209 18.04 -9.46 -57.38
N PRO A 210 17.36 -10.01 -58.41
CA PRO A 210 16.03 -9.65 -58.92
C PRO A 210 15.13 -10.82 -59.41
N ALA A 211 13.87 -10.49 -59.79
CA ALA A 211 13.17 -10.94 -61.02
C ALA A 211 11.63 -11.08 -60.87
N VAL A 212 10.92 -10.32 -61.71
CA VAL A 212 9.50 -10.36 -62.11
C VAL A 212 9.40 -11.34 -63.31
N PRO A 213 8.32 -12.16 -63.55
CA PRO A 213 7.01 -11.62 -63.93
C PRO A 213 5.71 -12.41 -63.66
N ALA A 214 4.62 -11.64 -63.69
CA ALA A 214 3.28 -11.89 -64.27
C ALA A 214 2.43 -13.10 -63.81
N SER A 215 1.24 -12.81 -63.27
CA SER A 215 -0.04 -12.99 -64.00
C SER A 215 -1.22 -12.52 -63.13
N ALA A 216 -1.95 -11.51 -63.61
CA ALA A 216 -3.25 -11.12 -63.09
C ALA A 216 -4.30 -11.40 -64.17
N ALA A 217 -5.19 -12.33 -63.86
CA ALA A 217 -6.34 -12.67 -64.69
C ALA A 217 -7.52 -11.77 -64.36
N THR A 218 -7.91 -11.01 -65.38
CA THR A 218 -9.23 -10.47 -65.77
C THR A 218 -10.42 -10.74 -64.85
N GLY A 219 -11.00 -9.65 -64.34
CA GLY A 219 -12.39 -9.60 -63.90
C GLY A 219 -13.35 -9.32 -65.07
N LYS A 220 -14.57 -9.82 -64.94
CA LYS A 220 -15.78 -9.28 -65.54
C LYS A 220 -16.91 -9.43 -64.54
#